data_AF-A0A1V6LX08-F1
#
_entry.id   AF-A0A1V6LX08-F1
#
_cell.length_a   1.000
_cell.length_b   1.000
_cell.length_c   1.000
_cell.angle_alpha   90.00
_cell.angle_beta   90.00
_cell.angle_gamma   90.00
#
_symmetry.space_group_name_H-M   'P 1'
#
loop_
_entity.id
_entity.type
_entity.pdbx_description
1 polymer ?
#
loop_
_entity_poly.entity_id
_entity_poly.type
_entity_poly.pdbx_seq_one_letter_code
_entity_poly.pdbx_strand_id
1 'polypeptide(L)'
;MKAFSTVLGMISGLALLAVLLAGGYFLFKYVVNIFDTLGPQYGTIAAIASIVVVLCAVIIAGGLRARCTNEGLSVKSNVYERLVVFLSDLLRRNTTGEEGQADEGELIKLEQLLVLYGGPKVITTYLKIRRKIRDEKKEGSETMALLNKLVLAMRADLGRRELNLKEKDILDLLLGRS
;
A
#
# COMPACT_ATOMS: atom_id res chain seq x y z
N MET A 1 -17.95 -2.46 -30.05
CA MET A 1 -16.69 -3.19 -29.81
C MET A 1 -16.43 -3.51 -28.33
N LYS A 2 -16.68 -2.60 -27.37
CA LYS A 2 -16.48 -2.87 -25.92
C LYS A 2 -17.30 -4.04 -25.34
N ALA A 3 -18.54 -4.23 -25.79
CA ALA A 3 -19.38 -5.33 -25.32
C ALA A 3 -18.83 -6.71 -25.72
N PHE A 4 -18.17 -6.82 -26.87
CA PHE A 4 -17.62 -8.08 -27.37
C PHE A 4 -16.41 -8.53 -26.54
N SER A 5 -15.52 -7.61 -26.15
CA SER A 5 -14.38 -7.91 -25.27
C SER A 5 -14.82 -8.33 -23.85
N THR A 6 -15.91 -7.78 -23.34
CA THR A 6 -16.43 -8.13 -22.01
C THR A 6 -17.03 -9.54 -22.00
N VAL A 7 -17.80 -9.89 -23.04
CA VAL A 7 -18.39 -11.23 -23.18
C VAL A 7 -17.30 -12.30 -23.37
N LEU A 8 -16.28 -12.01 -24.19
CA LEU A 8 -15.16 -12.93 -24.40
C LEU A 8 -14.35 -13.17 -23.11
N GLY A 9 -14.12 -12.11 -22.32
CA GLY A 9 -13.45 -12.21 -21.02
C GLY A 9 -14.26 -13.02 -19.99
N MET A 10 -15.58 -12.86 -19.98
CA MET A 10 -16.47 -13.61 -19.09
C MET A 10 -16.47 -15.10 -19.43
N ILE A 11 -16.56 -15.46 -20.72
CA ILE A 11 -16.50 -16.86 -21.18
C ILE A 11 -15.14 -17.48 -20.87
N SER A 12 -14.04 -16.74 -21.11
CA SER A 12 -12.69 -17.21 -20.80
C SER A 12 -12.50 -17.44 -19.29
N GLY A 13 -13.00 -16.54 -18.45
CA GLY A 13 -12.96 -16.71 -16.99
C GLY A 13 -13.76 -17.93 -16.53
N LEU A 14 -14.95 -18.14 -17.11
CA LEU A 14 -15.80 -19.28 -16.77
C LEU A 14 -15.19 -20.61 -17.22
N ALA A 15 -14.58 -20.64 -18.41
CA ALA A 15 -13.86 -21.80 -18.92
C ALA A 15 -12.66 -22.15 -18.04
N LEU A 16 -11.89 -21.14 -17.61
CA LEU A 16 -10.75 -21.35 -16.74
C LEU A 16 -11.18 -21.88 -15.36
N LEU A 17 -12.28 -21.35 -14.80
CA LEU A 17 -12.87 -21.85 -13.56
C LEU A 17 -13.32 -23.31 -13.70
N ALA A 18 -13.99 -23.66 -14.80
CA ALA A 18 -14.45 -25.02 -15.07
C ALA A 18 -13.28 -26.01 -15.18
N VAL A 19 -12.20 -25.64 -15.86
CA VAL A 19 -10.97 -26.45 -15.94
C VAL A 19 -10.35 -26.64 -14.56
N LEU A 20 -10.32 -25.60 -13.73
CA LEU A 20 -9.76 -25.66 -12.38
C LEU A 20 -10.58 -26.59 -11.47
N LEU A 21 -11.90 -26.50 -11.53
CA LEU A 21 -12.82 -27.37 -10.78
C LEU A 21 -12.74 -28.82 -11.24
N ALA A 22 -12.76 -29.07 -12.55
CA ALA A 22 -12.61 -30.41 -13.11
C ALA A 22 -11.25 -31.01 -12.76
N GLY A 23 -10.18 -30.24 -12.91
CA GLY A 23 -8.82 -30.63 -12.52
C GLY A 23 -8.74 -30.99 -11.04
N GLY A 24 -9.26 -30.13 -10.16
CA GLY A 24 -9.34 -30.40 -8.72
C GLY A 24 -10.13 -31.66 -8.38
N TYR A 25 -11.27 -31.89 -9.04
CA TYR A 25 -12.08 -33.08 -8.85
C TYR A 25 -11.35 -34.38 -9.27
N PHE A 26 -10.70 -34.38 -10.43
CA PHE A 26 -9.90 -35.52 -10.89
C PHE A 26 -8.73 -35.82 -9.94
N LEU A 27 -8.06 -34.77 -9.47
CA LEU A 27 -6.94 -34.89 -8.54
C LEU A 27 -7.41 -35.45 -7.19
N PHE A 28 -8.54 -34.96 -6.68
CA PHE A 28 -9.16 -35.49 -5.46
C PHE A 28 -9.53 -36.97 -5.61
N LYS A 29 -10.16 -37.35 -6.73
CA LYS A 29 -10.53 -38.75 -7.00
C LYS A 29 -9.30 -39.65 -7.11
N TYR A 30 -8.23 -39.18 -7.75
CA TYR A 30 -6.98 -39.92 -7.87
C TYR A 30 -6.34 -40.15 -6.49
N VAL A 31 -6.34 -39.12 -5.64
CA VAL A 31 -5.88 -39.22 -4.26
C VAL A 31 -6.72 -40.25 -3.50
N VAL A 32 -8.05 -40.12 -3.48
CA VAL A 32 -8.93 -41.07 -2.78
C VAL A 32 -8.70 -42.52 -3.23
N ASN A 33 -8.52 -42.75 -4.54
CA ASN A 33 -8.26 -44.10 -5.07
C ASN A 33 -6.90 -44.67 -4.62
N ILE A 34 -5.88 -43.82 -4.44
CA ILE A 34 -4.62 -44.23 -3.79
C ILE A 34 -4.89 -44.60 -2.33
N PHE A 35 -5.65 -43.77 -1.60
CA PHE A 35 -5.99 -44.07 -0.21
C PHE A 35 -6.81 -45.37 -0.05
N ASP A 36 -7.70 -45.70 -1.00
CA ASP A 36 -8.47 -46.95 -1.01
C ASP A 36 -7.59 -48.20 -1.24
N THR A 37 -6.43 -48.03 -1.88
CA THR A 37 -5.46 -49.11 -2.09
C THR A 37 -4.48 -49.28 -0.94
N LEU A 38 -4.41 -48.32 -0.01
CA LEU A 38 -3.63 -48.41 1.21
C LEU A 38 -4.47 -49.07 2.32
N GLY A 39 -3.89 -50.05 3.04
CA GLY A 39 -4.56 -50.67 4.18
C GLY A 39 -5.01 -49.64 5.24
N PRO A 40 -6.07 -49.91 6.03
CA PRO A 40 -6.74 -48.92 6.90
C PRO A 40 -5.82 -48.14 7.86
N GLN A 41 -4.68 -48.73 8.20
CA GLN A 41 -3.68 -48.14 9.10
C GLN A 41 -2.83 -47.05 8.45
N TYR A 42 -2.61 -47.11 7.13
CA TYR A 42 -1.80 -46.13 6.41
C TYR A 42 -2.62 -44.92 5.94
N GLY A 43 -3.93 -45.11 5.73
CA GLY A 43 -4.84 -44.04 5.33
C GLY A 43 -4.96 -42.93 6.39
N THR A 44 -5.02 -43.29 7.67
CA THR A 44 -5.03 -42.32 8.78
C THR A 44 -3.72 -41.53 8.89
N ILE A 45 -2.57 -42.21 8.74
CA ILE A 45 -1.26 -41.54 8.77
C ILE A 45 -1.13 -40.54 7.62
N ALA A 46 -1.51 -40.95 6.41
CA ALA A 46 -1.42 -40.08 5.24
C ALA A 46 -2.44 -38.92 5.29
N ALA A 47 -3.63 -39.13 5.88
CA ALA A 47 -4.61 -38.05 6.11
C ALA A 47 -4.07 -37.00 7.10
N ILE A 48 -3.49 -37.45 8.22
CA ILE A 48 -2.86 -36.56 9.22
C ILE A 48 -1.69 -35.81 8.58
N ALA A 49 -0.82 -36.50 7.82
CA ALA A 49 0.29 -35.87 7.13
C ALA A 49 -0.17 -34.81 6.13
N SER A 50 -1.25 -35.08 5.37
CA SER A 50 -1.83 -34.12 4.45
C SER A 50 -2.35 -32.87 5.16
N ILE A 51 -3.03 -33.03 6.31
CA ILE A 51 -3.52 -31.89 7.11
C ILE A 51 -2.36 -31.04 7.62
N VAL A 52 -1.29 -31.67 8.11
CA VAL A 52 -0.09 -30.98 8.59
C VAL A 52 0.58 -30.20 7.46
N VAL A 53 0.72 -30.79 6.28
CA VAL A 53 1.29 -30.10 5.11
C VAL A 53 0.45 -28.88 4.72
N VAL A 54 -0.88 -29.01 4.70
CA VAL A 54 -1.79 -27.89 4.42
C VAL A 54 -1.65 -26.79 5.48
N LEU A 55 -1.62 -27.14 6.76
CA LEU A 55 -1.42 -26.17 7.85
C LEU A 55 -0.08 -25.44 7.72
N CYS A 56 1.02 -26.16 7.46
CA CYS A 56 2.33 -25.57 7.21
C CYS A 56 2.30 -24.62 6.02
N ALA A 57 1.68 -25.01 4.90
CA ALA A 57 1.55 -24.16 3.72
C ALA A 57 0.76 -22.87 4.02
N VAL A 58 -0.34 -22.96 4.78
CA VAL A 58 -1.14 -21.81 5.20
C VAL A 58 -0.34 -20.88 6.10
N ILE A 59 0.41 -21.41 7.07
CA ILE A 59 1.26 -20.62 7.97
C ILE A 59 2.36 -19.90 7.19
N ILE A 60 3.05 -20.60 6.28
CA ILE A 60 4.11 -20.02 5.44
C ILE A 60 3.54 -18.93 4.53
N ALA A 61 2.42 -19.19 3.86
CA ALA A 61 1.74 -18.22 3.01
C ALA A 61 1.28 -16.99 3.80
N GLY A 62 0.75 -17.18 5.00
CA GLY A 62 0.38 -16.11 5.92
C GLY A 62 1.59 -15.27 6.34
N GLY A 63 2.69 -15.91 6.71
CA GLY A 63 3.93 -15.24 7.10
C GLY A 63 4.56 -14.44 5.96
N LEU A 64 4.58 -14.99 4.74
CA LEU A 64 5.11 -14.31 3.56
C LEU A 64 4.25 -13.09 3.19
N ARG A 65 2.92 -13.23 3.24
CA ARG A 65 2.00 -12.12 2.97
C ARG A 65 2.17 -10.99 3.98
N ALA A 66 2.36 -11.30 5.25
CA ALA A 66 2.65 -10.31 6.29
C ALA A 66 3.97 -9.57 6.02
N ARG A 67 5.02 -10.28 5.60
CA ARG A 67 6.32 -9.67 5.25
C ARG A 67 6.24 -8.75 4.04
N CYS A 68 5.65 -9.19 2.93
CA CYS A 68 5.49 -8.34 1.74
C CYS A 68 4.67 -7.08 2.03
N THR A 69 3.65 -7.19 2.90
CA THR A 69 2.86 -6.02 3.32
C THR A 69 3.70 -5.06 4.17
N ASN A 70 4.51 -5.59 5.10
CA ASN A 70 5.37 -4.79 5.97
C ASN A 70 6.52 -4.11 5.23
N GLU A 71 7.14 -4.77 4.25
CA GLU A 71 8.19 -4.18 3.40
C GLU A 71 7.63 -3.05 2.53
N GLY A 72 6.44 -3.23 1.94
CA GLY A 72 5.77 -2.15 1.22
C GLY A 72 5.44 -0.96 2.13
N LEU A 73 5.02 -1.23 3.37
CA LEU A 73 4.76 -0.19 4.37
C LEU A 73 6.02 0.54 4.83
N SER A 74 7.15 -0.16 4.97
CA SER A 74 8.42 0.45 5.42
C SER A 74 9.05 1.35 4.35
N VAL A 75 9.01 0.93 3.07
CA VAL A 75 9.44 1.77 1.94
C VAL A 75 8.55 3.01 1.85
N LYS A 76 7.22 2.82 1.96
CA LYS A 76 6.25 3.92 1.94
C LYS A 76 6.44 4.91 3.09
N SER A 77 6.72 4.43 4.31
CA SER A 77 7.00 5.32 5.44
C SER A 77 8.27 6.12 5.25
N ASN A 78 9.33 5.53 4.68
CA ASN A 78 10.58 6.24 4.39
C ASN A 78 10.38 7.36 3.36
N VAL A 79 9.59 7.11 2.31
CA VAL A 79 9.24 8.14 1.32
C VAL A 79 8.47 9.29 1.97
N TYR A 80 7.53 8.98 2.87
CA TYR A 80 6.74 10.00 3.58
C TYR A 80 7.55 10.80 4.58
N GLU A 81 8.47 10.15 5.31
CA GLU A 81 9.40 10.82 6.20
C GLU A 81 10.24 11.85 5.44
N ARG A 82 10.87 11.44 4.32
CA ARG A 82 11.65 12.34 3.47
C ARG A 82 10.81 13.49 2.93
N LEU A 83 9.56 13.23 2.55
CA LEU A 83 8.65 14.26 2.06
C LEU A 83 8.24 15.27 3.14
N VAL A 84 8.00 14.80 4.36
CA VAL A 84 7.71 15.69 5.49
C VAL A 84 8.92 16.55 5.81
N VAL A 85 10.12 15.96 5.89
CA VAL A 85 11.37 16.70 6.15
C VAL A 85 11.60 17.77 5.08
N PHE A 86 11.47 17.41 3.79
CA PHE A 86 11.63 18.35 2.70
C PHE A 86 10.63 19.51 2.76
N LEU A 87 9.35 19.22 3.05
CA LEU A 87 8.32 20.24 3.19
C LEU A 87 8.55 21.15 4.40
N SER A 88 8.98 20.59 5.54
CA SER A 88 9.35 21.35 6.73
C SER A 88 10.49 22.31 6.45
N ASP A 89 11.54 21.84 5.76
CA ASP A 89 12.69 22.67 5.40
C ASP A 89 12.30 23.79 4.43
N LEU A 90 11.46 23.49 3.43
CA LEU A 90 10.94 24.48 2.50
C LEU A 90 10.11 25.55 3.22
N LEU A 91 9.26 25.15 4.16
CA LEU A 91 8.47 26.08 4.98
C LEU A 91 9.35 26.92 5.89
N ARG A 92 10.38 26.32 6.51
CA ARG A 92 11.32 27.03 7.39
C ARG A 92 12.10 28.09 6.61
N ARG A 93 12.66 27.75 5.45
CA ARG A 93 13.38 28.68 4.56
C ARG A 93 12.51 29.86 4.12
N ASN A 94 11.26 29.59 3.75
CA ASN A 94 10.29 30.65 3.40
C ASN A 94 9.97 31.58 4.58
N THR A 95 10.12 31.13 5.82
CA THR A 95 9.91 31.97 7.03
C THR A 95 11.16 32.71 7.50
N THR A 96 12.37 32.16 7.31
CA THR A 96 13.64 32.79 7.72
C THR A 96 14.28 33.65 6.63
N GLY A 97 13.81 33.59 5.38
CA GLY A 97 14.34 34.38 4.27
C GLY A 97 15.72 33.93 3.80
N GLU A 98 16.16 32.73 4.18
CA GLU A 98 17.40 32.14 3.69
C GLU A 98 17.19 31.58 2.27
N GLU A 99 17.76 32.26 1.27
CA GLU A 99 17.81 31.83 -0.14
C GLU A 99 18.78 30.65 -0.32
N GLY A 100 18.48 29.52 0.31
CA GLY A 100 19.13 28.26 -0.01
C GLY A 100 18.37 27.58 -1.15
N GLN A 101 18.97 27.46 -2.34
CA GLN A 101 18.46 26.65 -3.46
C GLN A 101 17.98 25.29 -2.91
N ALA A 102 16.67 25.03 -2.98
CA ALA A 102 16.17 23.69 -2.77
C ALA A 102 16.76 22.81 -3.87
N ASP A 103 17.34 21.67 -3.53
CA ASP A 103 17.89 20.75 -4.52
C ASP A 103 16.73 20.17 -5.35
N GLU A 104 16.47 20.78 -6.51
CA GLU A 104 15.41 20.35 -7.43
C GLU A 104 15.59 18.88 -7.84
N GLY A 105 16.84 18.39 -7.85
CA GLY A 105 17.15 16.98 -8.14
C GLY A 105 16.61 16.02 -7.08
N GLU A 106 16.66 16.39 -5.81
CA GLU A 106 16.07 15.59 -4.72
C GLU A 106 14.54 15.64 -4.76
N LEU A 107 13.96 16.79 -5.07
CA LEU A 107 12.51 16.94 -5.20
C LEU A 107 11.95 16.06 -6.32
N ILE A 108 12.59 16.03 -7.49
CA ILE A 108 12.14 15.19 -8.61
C ILE A 108 12.19 13.70 -8.24
N LYS A 109 13.27 13.26 -7.58
CA LYS A 109 13.39 11.86 -7.12
C LYS A 109 12.30 11.51 -6.10
N LEU A 110 12.01 12.43 -5.19
CA LEU A 110 10.98 12.26 -4.19
C LEU A 110 9.57 12.20 -4.80
N GLU A 111 9.30 13.04 -5.81
CA GLU A 111 8.04 13.01 -6.57
C GLU A 111 7.86 11.71 -7.34
N GLN A 112 8.93 11.18 -7.95
CA GLN A 112 8.91 9.87 -8.61
C GLN A 112 8.58 8.75 -7.62
N LEU A 113 9.21 8.77 -6.43
CA LEU A 113 8.91 7.82 -5.36
C LEU A 113 7.48 7.97 -4.82
N LEU A 114 6.98 9.21 -4.74
CA LEU A 114 5.62 9.49 -4.30
C LEU A 114 4.57 9.01 -5.31
N VAL A 115 4.85 9.09 -6.61
CA VAL A 115 3.96 8.52 -7.64
C VAL A 115 3.96 7.00 -7.58
N LEU A 116 5.10 6.37 -7.26
CA LEU A 116 5.24 4.92 -7.22
C LEU A 116 4.61 4.27 -5.97
N TYR A 117 4.80 4.88 -4.80
CA TYR A 117 4.39 4.31 -3.51
C TYR A 117 3.26 5.08 -2.81
N GLY A 118 2.93 6.28 -3.28
CA GLY A 118 1.94 7.15 -2.67
C GLY A 118 0.50 6.69 -2.90
N GLY A 119 -0.33 6.72 -1.86
CA GLY A 119 -1.76 6.51 -2.02
C GLY A 119 -2.42 7.65 -2.79
N PRO A 120 -3.58 7.39 -3.42
CA PRO A 120 -4.27 8.35 -4.29
C PRO A 120 -4.65 9.64 -3.55
N LYS A 121 -5.02 9.55 -2.26
CA LYS A 121 -5.31 10.72 -1.42
C LYS A 121 -4.06 11.57 -1.12
N VAL A 122 -2.90 10.93 -0.96
CA VAL A 122 -1.63 11.61 -0.71
C VAL A 122 -1.21 12.39 -1.96
N ILE A 123 -1.20 11.72 -3.12
CA ILE A 123 -0.82 12.32 -4.40
C ILE A 123 -1.71 13.51 -4.74
N THR A 124 -3.04 13.36 -4.63
CA THR A 124 -3.98 14.44 -4.93
C THR A 124 -3.82 15.64 -4.00
N THR A 125 -3.49 15.42 -2.73
CA THR A 125 -3.26 16.50 -1.77
C THR A 125 -1.92 17.18 -2.02
N TYR A 126 -0.87 16.41 -2.37
CA TYR A 126 0.43 16.95 -2.73
C TYR A 126 0.37 17.81 -4.00
N LEU A 127 -0.35 17.37 -5.04
CA LEU A 127 -0.55 18.15 -6.26
C LEU A 127 -1.26 19.48 -6.00
N LYS A 128 -2.21 19.52 -5.05
CA LYS A 128 -2.86 20.77 -4.63
C LYS A 128 -1.86 21.74 -3.99
N ILE A 129 -0.96 21.23 -3.14
CA ILE A 129 0.11 22.03 -2.53
C ILE A 129 1.04 22.57 -3.63
N ARG A 130 1.51 21.72 -4.55
CA ARG A 130 2.43 22.12 -5.62
C ARG A 130 1.86 23.19 -6.54
N ARG A 131 0.59 23.06 -6.93
CA ARG A 131 -0.10 24.09 -7.73
C ARG A 131 -0.18 25.43 -6.99
N LYS A 132 -0.50 25.38 -5.70
CA LYS A 132 -0.64 26.57 -4.87
C LYS A 132 0.67 27.28 -4.58
N ILE A 133 1.76 26.53 -4.41
CA ILE A 133 3.11 27.10 -4.29
C ILE A 133 3.51 27.81 -5.59
N ARG A 134 3.14 27.25 -6.75
CA ARG A 134 3.43 27.83 -8.07
C ARG A 134 2.58 29.07 -8.42
N ASP A 135 1.36 29.18 -7.90
CA ASP A 135 0.43 30.27 -8.21
C ASP A 135 0.67 31.58 -7.41
N GLU A 136 1.80 31.69 -6.67
CA GLU A 136 2.36 32.90 -6.03
C GLU A 136 1.44 33.80 -5.16
N LYS A 137 0.17 33.47 -4.94
CA LYS A 137 -0.70 34.22 -4.03
C LYS A 137 -0.52 33.73 -2.59
N LYS A 138 0.24 34.52 -1.83
CA LYS A 138 0.46 34.46 -0.38
C LYS A 138 -0.86 34.35 0.40
N GLU A 139 -1.29 33.12 0.67
CA GLU A 139 -2.19 32.81 1.79
C GLU A 139 -1.58 31.69 2.64
N GLY A 140 -0.65 32.07 3.53
CA GLY A 140 0.09 31.15 4.38
C GLY A 140 -0.81 30.27 5.27
N SER A 141 -2.00 30.76 5.66
CA SER A 141 -2.99 29.99 6.43
C SER A 141 -3.53 28.78 5.64
N GLU A 142 -3.72 28.98 4.34
CA GLU A 142 -4.44 28.06 3.48
C GLU A 142 -3.48 26.99 2.89
N THR A 143 -2.18 27.27 2.85
CA THR A 143 -1.11 26.29 2.57
C THR A 143 -0.84 25.38 3.76
N MET A 144 -0.89 25.92 4.99
CA MET A 144 -0.72 25.13 6.22
C MET A 144 -1.87 24.12 6.41
N ALA A 145 -3.10 24.50 6.11
CA ALA A 145 -4.24 23.58 6.12
C ALA A 145 -4.08 22.42 5.12
N LEU A 146 -3.47 22.67 3.96
CA LEU A 146 -3.21 21.63 2.96
C LEU A 146 -2.06 20.70 3.39
N LEU A 147 -1.02 21.23 4.02
CA LEU A 147 0.06 20.42 4.61
C LEU A 147 -0.48 19.46 5.67
N ASN A 148 -1.37 19.94 6.53
CA ASN A 148 -2.07 19.09 7.50
C ASN A 148 -2.85 17.96 6.84
N LYS A 149 -3.64 18.30 5.81
CA LYS A 149 -4.39 17.30 5.05
C LYS A 149 -3.45 16.27 4.41
N LEU A 150 -2.26 16.69 3.98
CA LEU A 150 -1.26 15.79 3.43
C LEU A 150 -0.73 14.81 4.48
N VAL A 151 -0.34 15.30 5.66
CA VAL A 151 0.15 14.46 6.77
C VAL A 151 -0.92 13.48 7.25
N LEU A 152 -2.18 13.94 7.38
CA LEU A 152 -3.30 13.08 7.71
C LEU A 152 -3.56 12.02 6.63
N ALA A 153 -3.46 12.39 5.35
CA ALA A 153 -3.57 11.45 4.25
C ALA A 153 -2.44 10.40 4.29
N MET A 154 -1.19 10.80 4.55
CA MET A 154 -0.05 9.88 4.68
C MET A 154 -0.26 8.90 5.84
N ARG A 155 -0.71 9.37 7.00
CA ARG A 155 -0.99 8.52 8.17
C ARG A 155 -2.11 7.52 7.90
N ALA A 156 -3.22 7.98 7.31
CA ALA A 156 -4.33 7.12 6.93
C ALA A 156 -3.91 6.06 5.91
N ASP A 157 -2.97 6.41 5.04
CA ASP A 157 -2.43 5.54 3.99
C ASP A 157 -1.36 4.56 4.50
N LEU A 158 -0.79 4.81 5.68
CA LEU A 158 0.01 3.87 6.47
C LEU A 158 -0.84 3.01 7.42
N GLY A 159 -2.17 3.08 7.33
CA GLY A 159 -3.09 2.31 8.18
C GLY A 159 -3.32 2.89 9.57
N ARG A 160 -2.80 4.08 9.88
CA ARG A 160 -3.00 4.76 11.17
C ARG A 160 -4.09 5.84 11.05
N ARG A 161 -5.35 5.40 11.06
CA ARG A 161 -6.54 6.28 10.91
C ARG A 161 -6.99 6.95 12.21
N GLU A 162 -6.64 6.39 13.36
CA GLU A 162 -7.25 6.78 14.63
C GLU A 162 -6.32 7.68 15.43
N LEU A 163 -6.61 8.97 15.41
CA LEU A 163 -6.28 9.93 16.45
C LEU A 163 -7.13 11.17 16.19
N ASN A 164 -8.01 11.52 17.13
CA ASN A 164 -8.74 12.80 17.17
C ASN A 164 -7.76 13.95 17.51
N LEU A 165 -6.63 14.03 16.79
CA LEU A 165 -5.69 15.12 16.94
C LEU A 165 -6.28 16.34 16.25
N LYS A 166 -6.28 17.47 16.97
CA LYS A 166 -6.69 18.74 16.37
C LYS A 166 -5.66 19.10 15.30
N GLU A 167 -6.13 19.60 14.16
CA GLU A 167 -5.29 19.92 13.00
C GLU A 167 -4.11 20.86 13.37
N LYS A 168 -4.23 21.68 14.41
CA LYS A 168 -3.17 22.58 14.86
C LYS A 168 -2.01 21.85 15.56
N ASP A 169 -2.31 20.81 16.35
CA ASP A 169 -1.31 20.11 17.17
C ASP A 169 -0.28 19.36 16.30
N ILE A 170 -0.68 18.92 15.10
CA ILE A 170 0.21 18.23 14.15
C ILE A 170 1.21 19.20 13.53
N LEU A 171 0.79 20.43 13.21
CA LEU A 171 1.69 21.45 12.66
C LEU A 171 2.70 21.91 13.69
N ASP A 172 2.27 22.12 14.94
CA ASP A 172 3.14 22.55 16.02
C ASP A 172 4.26 21.50 16.27
N LEU A 173 3.90 20.21 16.21
CA LEU A 173 4.86 19.11 16.32
C LEU A 173 5.82 19.03 15.13
N LEU A 174 5.35 19.35 13.92
CA LEU A 174 6.11 19.27 12.68
C LEU A 174 7.05 20.48 12.48
N LEU A 175 6.68 21.64 13.02
CA LEU A 175 7.46 22.88 13.02
C LEU A 175 8.35 23.04 14.27
N GLY A 176 8.28 22.12 15.23
CA GLY A 176 9.02 22.20 16.49
C GLY A 176 8.62 23.40 17.35
N ARG A 177 7.39 23.90 17.20
CA ARG A 177 6.83 24.97 18.02
C ARG A 177 6.09 24.33 19.21
N SER A 178 6.83 23.94 20.24
CA SER A 178 6.25 23.64 21.57
C SER A 178 6.45 24.80 22.51
#